data_AF-A0A1V6P0U9-F1
#
_entry.id   AF-A0A1V6P0U9-F1
#
_cell.length_a   1.000
_cell.length_b   1.000
_cell.length_c   1.000
_cell.angle_alpha   90.00
_cell.angle_beta   90.00
_cell.angle_gamma   90.00
#
_symmetry.space_group_name_H-M   'P 1'
#
loop_
_entity.id
_entity.type
_entity.pdbx_description
1 polymer ?
#
loop_
_entity_poly.entity_id
_entity_poly.type
_entity_poly.pdbx_seq_one_letter_code
_entity_poly.pdbx_strand_id
1 'polypeptide(L)'
;MSGRRNIQSDESGSAYSGASSIARNAEVAREWLAAHLEQMSDYAILNRALTLRTTISTHSSFARRFQNARSCPELQEINQIGAGLQGVIFEQVGQPLVLKKESPGNDAKTSNLRHEYEMHCAVSTAFDLYNFLTNNSIHVPRPMEFISKTGNDVFWDSILPKIPAAYRERGDIVKMQRILPLPKVVRKALITRFSDCEHAAATVNDPLADPENKHCLVRLYLGKADGQIGQGRLSLRNFPLYLQSMKHLDMDINEIASAMGKAYATMHWGAAVTGDDVEFVLGTSTAQNERAEAALPDFQHRVTGIYLLDFGQCETVDLTQEPEVVYQAFKAAMVLGDNQLFIPHYLKTPALFAEFKKGYTQAGNIILAERKLETQFSMADFMQEYEEYAEDFL
;
A
#
# COMPACT_ATOMS: atom_id res chain seq x y z
N MET A 1 -19.91 -57.20 22.02
CA MET A 1 -19.34 -56.57 23.24
C MET A 1 -17.84 -56.46 23.01
N SER A 2 -17.36 -55.30 22.55
CA SER A 2 -16.60 -54.30 23.35
C SER A 2 -15.26 -54.86 23.86
N GLY A 3 -14.08 -54.33 23.51
CA GLY A 3 -13.80 -53.13 22.74
C GLY A 3 -12.31 -52.92 22.40
N ARG A 4 -12.12 -51.95 21.49
CA ARG A 4 -11.03 -50.96 21.32
C ARG A 4 -9.76 -51.05 22.19
N ARG A 5 -8.61 -51.01 21.52
CA ARG A 5 -7.67 -49.86 21.58
C ARG A 5 -6.65 -49.89 20.43
N ASN A 6 -6.76 -48.92 19.53
CA ASN A 6 -5.73 -48.50 18.57
C ASN A 6 -4.79 -47.54 19.30
N ILE A 7 -3.48 -47.68 19.06
CA ILE A 7 -2.44 -46.71 19.42
C ILE A 7 -2.18 -45.90 18.17
N GLN A 8 -2.47 -44.60 18.25
CA GLN A 8 -2.27 -43.61 17.20
C GLN A 8 -1.12 -42.71 17.65
N SER A 9 -0.18 -42.52 16.75
CA SER A 9 1.03 -41.69 16.86
C SER A 9 0.68 -40.20 16.98
N ASP A 10 1.33 -39.53 17.93
CA ASP A 10 1.28 -38.09 18.13
C ASP A 10 2.07 -37.36 17.02
N GLU A 11 1.37 -36.70 16.11
CA GLU A 11 1.91 -35.60 15.30
C GLU A 11 1.41 -34.28 15.91
N SER A 12 2.31 -33.59 16.61
CA SER A 12 2.10 -32.24 17.11
C SER A 12 2.24 -31.22 15.98
N GLY A 13 1.16 -31.01 15.23
CA GLY A 13 1.01 -29.91 14.28
C GLY A 13 0.65 -28.60 14.99
N SER A 14 1.63 -27.71 15.09
CA SER A 14 1.48 -26.32 15.55
C SER A 14 0.58 -25.53 14.58
N ALA A 15 -0.69 -25.37 14.94
CA ALA A 15 -1.63 -24.48 14.25
C ALA A 15 -1.44 -23.03 14.74
N TYR A 16 -0.50 -22.30 14.14
CA TYR A 16 -0.49 -20.84 14.22
C TYR A 16 -1.56 -20.31 13.25
N SER A 17 -2.73 -19.98 13.81
CA SER A 17 -3.81 -19.28 13.13
C SER A 17 -3.35 -17.86 12.77
N GLY A 18 -3.17 -17.61 11.48
CA GLY A 18 -2.90 -16.30 10.89
C GLY A 18 -4.16 -15.41 10.89
N ALA A 19 -4.58 -14.98 12.08
CA ALA A 19 -5.56 -13.92 12.23
C ALA A 19 -4.95 -12.60 11.74
N SER A 20 -5.40 -12.18 10.56
CA SER A 20 -4.95 -11.00 9.81
C SER A 20 -4.90 -9.72 10.62
N SER A 21 -3.78 -8.98 10.52
CA SER A 21 -3.52 -7.65 11.12
C SER A 21 -4.47 -6.53 10.70
N ILE A 22 -5.43 -6.82 9.83
CA ILE A 22 -6.55 -5.95 9.47
C ILE A 22 -7.69 -6.04 10.51
N ALA A 23 -7.69 -7.08 11.34
CA ALA A 23 -8.70 -7.28 12.37
C ALA A 23 -8.38 -6.47 13.64
N ARG A 24 -9.38 -5.73 14.14
CA ARG A 24 -9.54 -5.22 15.52
C ARG A 24 -9.15 -3.78 15.86
N ASN A 25 -9.15 -2.85 14.90
CA ASN A 25 -9.22 -1.40 15.20
C ASN A 25 -10.65 -0.88 14.96
N ALA A 26 -11.61 -1.31 15.78
CA ALA A 26 -12.98 -0.80 15.79
C ALA A 26 -13.05 0.54 16.56
N GLU A 27 -12.33 1.55 16.07
CA GLU A 27 -12.72 2.94 16.31
C GLU A 27 -13.84 3.25 15.32
N VAL A 28 -14.91 3.94 15.76
CA VAL A 28 -16.12 4.16 14.95
C VAL A 28 -15.75 4.81 13.61
N ALA A 29 -15.67 3.99 12.56
CA ALA A 29 -15.44 4.46 11.20
C ALA A 29 -16.58 5.44 10.85
N ARG A 30 -16.23 6.66 10.43
CA ARG A 30 -17.25 7.63 9.99
C ARG A 30 -17.83 7.10 8.69
N GLU A 31 -19.09 6.71 8.71
CA GLU A 31 -19.77 6.18 7.53
C GLU A 31 -20.47 7.29 6.74
N TRP A 32 -20.20 7.35 5.44
CA TRP A 32 -20.79 8.31 4.51
C TRP A 32 -21.40 7.59 3.31
N LEU A 33 -22.61 8.00 2.94
CA LEU A 33 -23.21 7.60 1.67
C LEU A 33 -22.61 8.44 0.54
N ALA A 34 -22.18 7.80 -0.55
CA ALA A 34 -21.65 8.51 -1.71
C ALA A 34 -22.63 9.57 -2.26
N ALA A 35 -23.94 9.27 -2.25
CA ALA A 35 -24.97 10.22 -2.66
C ALA A 35 -25.08 11.46 -1.74
N HIS A 36 -24.76 11.34 -0.45
CA HIS A 36 -24.69 12.50 0.45
C HIS A 36 -23.42 13.31 0.18
N LEU A 37 -22.28 12.64 -0.06
CA LEU A 37 -21.04 13.33 -0.43
C LEU A 37 -21.20 14.14 -1.73
N GLU A 38 -21.93 13.60 -2.72
CA GLU A 38 -22.19 14.29 -4.00
C GLU A 38 -22.95 15.63 -3.86
N GLN A 39 -23.58 15.89 -2.71
CA GLN A 39 -24.29 17.14 -2.41
C GLN A 39 -23.39 18.19 -1.73
N MET A 40 -22.13 17.84 -1.44
CA MET A 40 -21.17 18.71 -0.74
C MET A 40 -20.24 19.41 -1.73
N SER A 41 -19.50 20.42 -1.25
CA SER A 41 -18.41 21.03 -2.03
C SER A 41 -17.27 20.04 -2.23
N ASP A 42 -16.47 20.20 -3.29
CA ASP A 42 -15.32 19.32 -3.55
C ASP A 42 -14.33 19.29 -2.39
N TYR A 43 -14.09 20.44 -1.74
CA TYR A 43 -13.30 20.51 -0.51
C TYR A 43 -13.88 19.61 0.59
N ALA A 44 -15.18 19.71 0.85
CA ALA A 44 -15.87 18.94 1.89
C ALA A 44 -15.91 17.43 1.58
N ILE A 45 -15.95 17.05 0.29
CA ILE A 45 -15.82 15.67 -0.18
C ILE A 45 -14.42 15.16 0.13
N LEU A 46 -13.38 15.88 -0.32
CA LEU A 46 -11.99 15.46 -0.19
C LEU A 46 -11.55 15.40 1.27
N ASN A 47 -11.86 16.42 2.07
CA ASN A 47 -11.54 16.45 3.50
C ASN A 47 -12.11 15.22 4.23
N ARG A 48 -13.40 14.90 4.00
CA ARG A 48 -14.02 13.71 4.61
C ARG A 48 -13.47 12.40 4.05
N ALA A 49 -13.43 12.27 2.73
CA ALA A 49 -13.13 11.00 2.07
C ALA A 49 -11.66 10.57 2.17
N LEU A 50 -10.74 11.53 2.27
CA LEU A 50 -9.30 11.27 2.42
C LEU A 50 -8.89 11.14 3.90
N THR A 51 -9.80 11.36 4.85
CA THR A 51 -9.58 11.07 6.27
C THR A 51 -9.47 9.56 6.49
N LEU A 52 -8.48 9.13 7.25
CA LEU A 52 -8.23 7.71 7.55
C LEU A 52 -9.44 7.06 8.21
N ARG A 53 -9.66 5.77 7.93
CA ARG A 53 -10.75 4.94 8.49
C ARG A 53 -12.16 5.47 8.18
N THR A 54 -12.30 6.37 7.21
CA THR A 54 -13.62 6.78 6.69
C THR A 54 -14.19 5.69 5.81
N THR A 55 -15.45 5.31 6.05
CA THR A 55 -16.16 4.34 5.21
C THR A 55 -17.08 5.07 4.25
N ILE A 56 -16.93 4.81 2.95
CA ILE A 56 -17.80 5.35 1.90
C ILE A 56 -18.64 4.21 1.35
N SER A 57 -19.95 4.28 1.59
CA SER A 57 -20.92 3.35 1.03
C SER A 57 -21.32 3.79 -0.38
N THR A 58 -21.15 2.90 -1.37
CA THR A 58 -21.32 3.20 -2.80
C THR A 58 -21.97 2.05 -3.57
N HIS A 59 -23.02 2.37 -4.34
CA HIS A 59 -23.59 1.48 -5.36
C HIS A 59 -22.83 1.58 -6.70
N SER A 60 -21.51 1.44 -6.63
CA SER A 60 -20.65 1.68 -7.80
C SER A 60 -20.86 0.62 -8.90
N SER A 61 -20.67 1.02 -10.16
CA SER A 61 -20.59 0.09 -11.29
C SER A 61 -19.48 -0.96 -11.10
N PHE A 62 -18.43 -0.59 -10.37
CA PHE A 62 -17.35 -1.49 -9.98
C PHE A 62 -17.87 -2.67 -9.14
N ALA A 63 -18.64 -2.42 -8.09
CA ALA A 63 -19.18 -3.46 -7.21
C ALA A 63 -20.11 -4.43 -7.98
N ARG A 64 -20.98 -3.90 -8.85
CA ARG A 64 -21.85 -4.74 -9.70
C ARG A 64 -21.06 -5.60 -10.69
N ARG A 65 -20.08 -5.00 -11.38
CA ARG A 65 -19.22 -5.70 -12.34
C ARG A 65 -18.44 -6.83 -11.66
N PHE A 66 -17.90 -6.55 -10.48
CA PHE A 66 -17.22 -7.55 -9.67
C PHE A 66 -18.15 -8.72 -9.31
N GLN A 67 -19.34 -8.41 -8.76
CA GLN A 67 -20.30 -9.43 -8.33
C GLN A 67 -20.73 -10.32 -9.50
N ASN A 68 -21.01 -9.73 -10.66
CA ASN A 68 -21.43 -10.46 -11.85
C ASN A 68 -20.32 -11.39 -12.40
N ALA A 69 -19.07 -10.93 -12.41
CA ALA A 69 -17.95 -11.71 -12.97
C ALA A 69 -17.41 -12.78 -12.02
N ARG A 70 -17.72 -12.69 -10.72
CA ARG A 70 -17.14 -13.56 -9.69
C ARG A 70 -17.33 -15.05 -9.98
N SER A 71 -18.52 -15.46 -10.40
CA SER A 71 -18.86 -16.86 -10.70
C SER A 71 -18.95 -17.16 -12.20
N CYS A 72 -18.55 -16.22 -13.06
CA CYS A 72 -18.72 -16.26 -14.50
C CYS A 72 -17.35 -16.07 -15.18
N PRO A 73 -16.55 -17.14 -15.40
CA PRO A 73 -15.19 -17.06 -15.94
C PRO A 73 -15.06 -16.29 -17.27
N GLU A 74 -16.11 -16.27 -18.07
CA GLU A 74 -16.25 -15.54 -19.34
C GLU A 74 -16.30 -14.01 -19.16
N LEU A 75 -16.72 -13.54 -17.98
CA LEU A 75 -16.77 -12.12 -17.62
C LEU A 75 -15.51 -11.66 -16.86
N GLN A 76 -14.60 -12.58 -16.53
CA GLN A 76 -13.36 -12.30 -15.78
C GLN A 76 -12.26 -11.81 -16.71
N GLU A 77 -12.48 -10.63 -17.29
CA GLU A 77 -11.48 -9.93 -18.10
C GLU A 77 -10.24 -9.59 -17.26
N ILE A 78 -9.07 -9.56 -17.91
CA ILE A 78 -7.81 -9.14 -17.30
C ILE A 78 -7.43 -7.79 -17.86
N ASN A 79 -7.48 -6.75 -17.02
CA ASN A 79 -7.22 -5.37 -17.43
C ASN A 79 -5.97 -4.85 -16.77
N GLN A 80 -5.13 -4.15 -17.53
CA GLN A 80 -3.99 -3.42 -16.97
C GLN A 80 -4.47 -2.26 -16.11
N ILE A 81 -4.01 -2.20 -14.87
CA ILE A 81 -4.40 -1.17 -13.90
C ILE A 81 -3.22 -0.33 -13.39
N GLY A 82 -1.98 -0.71 -13.71
CA GLY A 82 -0.76 0.03 -13.38
C GLY A 82 0.45 -0.59 -14.07
N ALA A 83 1.56 0.16 -14.11
CA ALA A 83 2.84 -0.31 -14.58
C ALA A 83 3.96 0.45 -13.85
N GLY A 84 5.05 -0.23 -13.56
CA GLY A 84 6.24 0.32 -12.92
C GLY A 84 7.49 -0.39 -13.41
N LEU A 85 8.61 -0.14 -12.74
CA LEU A 85 9.91 -0.66 -13.16
C LEU A 85 9.94 -2.19 -13.17
N GLN A 86 9.46 -2.84 -12.10
CA GLN A 86 9.47 -4.31 -11.93
C GLN A 86 8.46 -5.02 -12.82
N GLY A 87 7.30 -4.41 -13.08
CA GLY A 87 6.21 -5.12 -13.72
C GLY A 87 4.95 -4.31 -13.97
N VAL A 88 4.00 -4.99 -14.60
CA VAL A 88 2.68 -4.47 -14.95
C VAL A 88 1.65 -5.12 -14.04
N ILE A 89 0.74 -4.30 -13.51
CA ILE A 89 -0.33 -4.73 -12.61
C ILE A 89 -1.60 -4.95 -13.41
N PHE A 90 -2.21 -6.11 -13.22
CA PHE A 90 -3.48 -6.47 -13.82
C PHE A 90 -4.54 -6.74 -12.74
N GLU A 91 -5.74 -6.20 -12.94
CA GLU A 91 -6.92 -6.74 -12.27
C GLU A 91 -7.43 -7.96 -13.04
N GLN A 92 -7.99 -8.93 -12.33
CA GLN A 92 -8.92 -9.89 -12.90
C GLN A 92 -10.32 -9.53 -12.38
N VAL A 93 -11.24 -9.18 -13.29
CA VAL A 93 -12.59 -8.74 -12.91
C VAL A 93 -13.29 -9.85 -12.12
N GLY A 94 -13.89 -9.50 -10.98
CA GLY A 94 -14.56 -10.47 -10.09
C GLY A 94 -13.63 -11.20 -9.12
N GLN A 95 -12.32 -10.92 -9.14
CA GLN A 95 -11.34 -11.46 -8.19
C GLN A 95 -10.78 -10.36 -7.27
N PRO A 96 -10.62 -10.62 -5.96
CA PRO A 96 -10.16 -9.62 -4.99
C PRO A 96 -8.64 -9.36 -5.07
N LEU A 97 -7.92 -10.16 -5.85
CA LEU A 97 -6.47 -10.09 -6.02
C LEU A 97 -6.11 -9.38 -7.34
N VAL A 98 -4.85 -8.94 -7.42
CA VAL A 98 -4.20 -8.46 -8.65
C VAL A 98 -3.05 -9.39 -9.01
N LEU A 99 -2.67 -9.35 -10.29
CA LEU A 99 -1.49 -10.01 -10.83
C LEU A 99 -0.45 -8.93 -11.14
N LYS A 100 0.72 -8.96 -10.50
CA LYS A 100 1.90 -8.23 -10.98
C LYS A 100 2.67 -9.18 -11.88
N LYS A 101 2.75 -8.88 -13.18
CA LYS A 101 3.56 -9.65 -14.14
C LYS A 101 4.86 -8.90 -14.39
N GLU A 102 5.97 -9.63 -14.37
CA GLU A 102 7.29 -9.07 -14.63
C GLU A 102 7.37 -8.41 -16.02
N SER A 103 8.01 -7.25 -16.07
CA SER A 103 8.31 -6.55 -17.31
C SER A 103 9.38 -7.31 -18.11
N PRO A 104 9.26 -7.41 -19.45
CA PRO A 104 10.26 -8.10 -20.26
C PRO A 104 11.68 -7.58 -20.02
N GLY A 105 12.64 -8.50 -19.81
CA GLY A 105 14.05 -8.18 -19.57
C GLY A 105 14.43 -7.86 -18.11
N ASN A 106 13.50 -7.95 -17.16
CA ASN A 106 13.82 -7.80 -15.74
C ASN A 106 14.35 -9.06 -15.07
N ASP A 107 14.18 -10.24 -15.68
CA ASP A 107 14.53 -11.52 -15.07
C ASP A 107 16.03 -11.66 -14.73
N ALA A 108 16.90 -10.93 -15.44
CA ALA A 108 18.33 -10.89 -15.17
C ALA A 108 18.76 -9.82 -14.14
N LYS A 109 17.84 -8.96 -13.68
CA LYS A 109 18.15 -7.92 -12.69
C LYS A 109 18.12 -8.50 -11.28
N THR A 110 18.87 -7.88 -10.37
CA THR A 110 18.80 -8.20 -8.93
C THR A 110 17.44 -7.80 -8.37
N SER A 111 16.92 -6.65 -8.78
CA SER A 111 15.58 -6.13 -8.45
C SER A 111 14.46 -6.73 -9.31
N ASN A 112 14.55 -8.02 -9.65
CA ASN A 112 13.52 -8.74 -10.41
C ASN A 112 12.26 -9.00 -9.57
N LEU A 113 11.21 -9.55 -10.19
CA LEU A 113 9.94 -9.74 -9.49
C LEU A 113 10.00 -10.78 -8.37
N ARG A 114 10.92 -11.76 -8.46
CA ARG A 114 11.15 -12.74 -7.38
C ARG A 114 11.71 -12.06 -6.14
N HIS A 115 12.72 -11.22 -6.32
CA HIS A 115 13.32 -10.44 -5.25
C HIS A 115 12.28 -9.53 -4.59
N GLU A 116 11.51 -8.78 -5.38
CA GLU A 116 10.42 -7.95 -4.86
C GLU A 116 9.42 -8.78 -4.03
N TYR A 117 9.04 -9.96 -4.51
CA TYR A 117 8.12 -10.84 -3.78
C TYR A 117 8.68 -11.27 -2.42
N GLU A 118 9.97 -11.56 -2.34
CA GLU A 118 10.65 -11.93 -1.09
C GLU A 118 10.67 -10.75 -0.10
N MET A 119 11.02 -9.55 -0.58
CA MET A 119 10.96 -8.33 0.24
C MET A 119 9.54 -8.03 0.71
N HIS A 120 8.57 -8.16 -0.20
CA HIS A 120 7.15 -7.96 0.11
C HIS A 120 6.66 -8.96 1.17
N CYS A 121 7.05 -10.23 1.09
CA CYS A 121 6.73 -11.23 2.10
C CYS A 121 7.35 -10.88 3.46
N ALA A 122 8.61 -10.48 3.50
CA ALA A 122 9.30 -10.09 4.74
C ALA A 122 8.62 -8.88 5.40
N VAL A 123 8.36 -7.83 4.63
CA VAL A 123 7.67 -6.63 5.09
C VAL A 123 6.24 -6.95 5.55
N SER A 124 5.46 -7.71 4.76
CA SER A 124 4.11 -8.10 5.14
C SER A 124 4.08 -8.91 6.45
N THR A 125 5.05 -9.80 6.65
CA THR A 125 5.18 -10.59 7.89
C THR A 125 5.49 -9.71 9.08
N ALA A 126 6.42 -8.76 8.93
CA ALA A 126 6.76 -7.81 9.98
C ALA A 126 5.57 -6.90 10.36
N PHE A 127 4.82 -6.42 9.36
CA PHE A 127 3.59 -5.68 9.62
C PHE A 127 2.54 -6.54 10.32
N ASP A 128 2.33 -7.79 9.89
CA ASP A 128 1.38 -8.69 10.56
C ASP A 128 1.74 -8.90 12.04
N LEU A 129 3.05 -8.96 12.37
CA LEU A 129 3.55 -9.15 13.73
C LEU A 129 3.47 -7.87 14.58
N TYR A 130 3.93 -6.73 14.06
CA TYR A 130 4.15 -5.52 14.86
C TYR A 130 3.08 -4.43 14.73
N ASN A 131 2.15 -4.53 13.77
CA ASN A 131 1.17 -3.47 13.51
C ASN A 131 0.30 -3.17 14.75
N PHE A 132 -0.13 -4.20 15.47
CA PHE A 132 -0.90 -4.05 16.71
C PHE A 132 -0.07 -3.41 17.82
N LEU A 133 1.16 -3.90 18.03
CA LEU A 133 2.05 -3.43 19.10
C LEU A 133 2.45 -1.96 18.91
N THR A 134 2.66 -1.55 17.66
CA THR A 134 3.09 -0.19 17.30
C THR A 134 1.90 0.76 17.07
N ASN A 135 0.67 0.24 17.06
CA ASN A 135 -0.54 0.95 16.67
C ASN A 135 -0.32 1.74 15.37
N ASN A 136 0.18 1.06 14.34
CA ASN A 136 0.40 1.67 13.03
C ASN A 136 -0.91 1.62 12.21
N SER A 137 -1.18 2.69 11.48
CA SER A 137 -2.38 2.84 10.63
C SER A 137 -2.09 2.57 9.15
N ILE A 138 -0.82 2.34 8.79
CA ILE A 138 -0.40 1.99 7.42
C ILE A 138 -0.55 0.49 7.18
N HIS A 139 -1.08 0.14 6.02
CA HIS A 139 -1.31 -1.23 5.62
C HIS A 139 -0.32 -1.67 4.53
N VAL A 140 0.04 -2.94 4.54
CA VAL A 140 0.78 -3.59 3.44
C VAL A 140 -0.18 -4.55 2.75
N PRO A 141 -0.42 -4.43 1.42
CA PRO A 141 -1.24 -5.42 0.71
C PRO A 141 -0.63 -6.81 0.84
N ARG A 142 -1.42 -7.84 1.10
CA ARG A 142 -0.87 -9.20 1.29
C ARG A 142 -0.26 -9.79 0.02
N PRO A 143 1.02 -10.23 0.02
CA PRO A 143 1.53 -11.12 -1.02
C PRO A 143 0.89 -12.50 -0.84
N MET A 144 0.38 -13.10 -1.92
CA MET A 144 -0.38 -14.35 -1.84
C MET A 144 0.39 -15.53 -2.45
N GLU A 145 0.87 -15.37 -3.68
CA GLU A 145 1.47 -16.49 -4.43
C GLU A 145 2.44 -15.96 -5.47
N PHE A 146 3.60 -16.61 -5.60
CA PHE A 146 4.50 -16.44 -6.74
C PHE A 146 4.31 -17.57 -7.75
N ILE A 147 4.16 -17.22 -9.02
CA ILE A 147 4.00 -18.16 -10.14
C ILE A 147 5.17 -17.96 -11.10
N SER A 148 5.97 -19.01 -11.26
CA SER A 148 7.10 -19.02 -12.19
C SER A 148 6.65 -19.13 -13.64
N LYS A 149 7.38 -18.47 -14.54
CA LYS A 149 7.24 -18.60 -16.00
C LYS A 149 7.37 -20.04 -16.51
N THR A 150 8.09 -20.89 -15.78
CA THR A 150 8.35 -22.29 -16.15
C THR A 150 7.41 -23.30 -15.51
N GLY A 151 6.53 -22.88 -14.58
CA GLY A 151 5.65 -23.79 -13.83
C GLY A 151 4.16 -23.49 -14.03
N ASN A 152 3.30 -24.38 -13.51
CA ASN A 152 1.85 -24.22 -13.44
C ASN A 152 1.16 -24.03 -14.81
N ASP A 153 1.23 -25.05 -15.67
CA ASP A 153 0.63 -25.02 -17.02
C ASP A 153 -0.86 -24.71 -17.01
N VAL A 154 -1.61 -25.29 -16.07
CA VAL A 154 -3.07 -25.07 -15.92
C VAL A 154 -3.38 -23.58 -15.69
N PHE A 155 -2.59 -22.89 -14.86
CA PHE A 155 -2.75 -21.46 -14.65
C PHE A 155 -2.48 -20.68 -15.94
N TRP A 156 -1.38 -20.96 -16.63
CA TRP A 156 -1.01 -20.26 -17.86
C TRP A 156 -2.04 -20.44 -18.98
N ASP A 157 -2.52 -21.67 -19.17
CA ASP A 157 -3.55 -21.98 -20.16
C ASP A 157 -4.86 -21.20 -19.89
N SER A 158 -5.15 -20.92 -18.62
CA SER A 158 -6.34 -20.15 -18.22
C SER A 158 -6.19 -18.62 -18.36
N ILE A 159 -4.97 -18.08 -18.18
CA ILE A 159 -4.71 -16.63 -18.10
C ILE A 159 -4.23 -16.05 -19.43
N LEU A 160 -3.38 -16.76 -20.19
CA LEU A 160 -2.80 -16.25 -21.44
C LEU A 160 -3.85 -15.84 -22.48
N PRO A 161 -4.98 -16.55 -22.65
CA PRO A 161 -6.03 -16.09 -23.58
C PRO A 161 -6.68 -14.77 -23.16
N LYS A 162 -6.67 -14.45 -21.85
CA LYS A 162 -7.40 -13.33 -21.25
C LYS A 162 -6.52 -12.08 -21.05
N ILE A 163 -5.20 -12.24 -20.89
CA ILE A 163 -4.28 -11.11 -20.69
C ILE A 163 -4.14 -10.29 -22.01
N PRO A 164 -3.91 -8.96 -21.94
CA PRO A 164 -3.74 -8.13 -23.13
C PRO A 164 -2.62 -8.65 -24.04
N ALA A 165 -2.81 -8.50 -25.35
CA ALA A 165 -1.97 -9.12 -26.38
C ALA A 165 -0.46 -8.85 -26.20
N ALA A 166 -0.09 -7.63 -25.79
CA ALA A 166 1.30 -7.22 -25.55
C ALA A 166 2.00 -8.01 -24.43
N TYR A 167 1.25 -8.74 -23.60
CA TYR A 167 1.77 -9.49 -22.45
C TYR A 167 1.43 -10.99 -22.52
N ARG A 168 1.00 -11.51 -23.68
CA ARG A 168 0.63 -12.92 -23.90
C ARG A 168 1.83 -13.84 -24.05
N GLU A 169 2.74 -13.74 -23.10
CA GLU A 169 3.88 -14.61 -22.94
C GLU A 169 3.99 -15.03 -21.49
N ARG A 170 4.56 -16.22 -21.24
CA ARG A 170 4.85 -16.63 -19.87
C ARG A 170 5.93 -15.72 -19.30
N GLY A 171 5.74 -15.31 -18.05
CA GLY A 171 6.66 -14.48 -17.29
C GLY A 171 6.39 -14.68 -15.81
N ASP A 172 7.28 -14.24 -14.94
CA ASP A 172 7.01 -14.41 -13.50
C ASP A 172 5.82 -13.53 -13.10
N ILE A 173 4.97 -14.05 -12.21
CA ILE A 173 3.78 -13.37 -11.70
C ILE A 173 3.72 -13.46 -10.18
N VAL A 174 3.38 -12.35 -9.55
CA VAL A 174 2.96 -12.29 -8.15
C VAL A 174 1.46 -12.05 -8.10
N LYS A 175 0.72 -12.92 -7.39
CA LYS A 175 -0.63 -12.65 -6.93
C LYS A 175 -0.55 -11.93 -5.59
N MET A 176 -1.27 -10.82 -5.46
CA MET A 176 -1.29 -10.04 -4.22
C MET A 176 -2.65 -9.38 -4.01
N GLN A 177 -2.92 -8.98 -2.78
CA GLN A 177 -4.11 -8.23 -2.43
C GLN A 177 -4.17 -6.91 -3.20
N ARG A 178 -5.37 -6.57 -3.67
CA ARG A 178 -5.60 -5.33 -4.39
C ARG A 178 -5.85 -4.16 -3.43
N ILE A 179 -5.11 -3.07 -3.62
CA ILE A 179 -5.54 -1.75 -3.14
C ILE A 179 -6.63 -1.27 -4.09
N LEU A 180 -7.83 -1.04 -3.56
CA LEU A 180 -8.94 -0.63 -4.38
C LEU A 180 -8.92 0.89 -4.58
N PRO A 181 -9.28 1.40 -5.77
CA PRO A 181 -9.15 2.82 -6.08
C PRO A 181 -10.15 3.66 -5.29
N LEU A 182 -9.86 4.95 -5.13
CA LEU A 182 -10.79 5.89 -4.49
C LEU A 182 -12.16 5.93 -5.23
N PRO A 183 -13.29 6.04 -4.50
CA PRO A 183 -14.62 6.05 -5.10
C PRO A 183 -14.83 7.18 -6.13
N LYS A 184 -15.76 6.98 -7.07
CA LYS A 184 -16.05 7.94 -8.15
C LYS A 184 -16.29 9.37 -7.66
N VAL A 185 -17.00 9.54 -6.54
CA VAL A 185 -17.27 10.86 -5.94
C VAL A 185 -15.99 11.59 -5.55
N VAL A 186 -15.02 10.87 -4.99
CA VAL A 186 -13.70 11.40 -4.61
C VAL A 186 -12.88 11.76 -5.84
N ARG A 187 -12.87 10.86 -6.84
CA ARG A 187 -12.18 11.10 -8.12
C ARG A 187 -12.69 12.35 -8.84
N LYS A 188 -14.02 12.54 -8.86
CA LYS A 188 -14.64 13.74 -9.43
C LYS A 188 -14.19 15.00 -8.69
N ALA A 189 -14.17 14.96 -7.35
CA ALA A 189 -13.72 16.09 -6.54
C ALA A 189 -12.24 16.40 -6.74
N LEU A 190 -11.37 15.38 -6.86
CA LEU A 190 -9.95 15.54 -7.20
C LEU A 190 -9.78 16.25 -8.56
N ILE A 191 -10.46 15.75 -9.60
CA ILE A 191 -10.40 16.36 -10.93
C ILE A 191 -10.85 17.83 -10.85
N THR A 192 -12.00 18.10 -10.23
CA THR A 192 -12.56 19.46 -10.20
C THR A 192 -11.67 20.42 -9.42
N ARG A 193 -11.05 19.97 -8.34
CA ARG A 193 -10.24 20.81 -7.44
C ARG A 193 -8.84 21.11 -8.00
N PHE A 194 -8.25 20.19 -8.76
CA PHE A 194 -6.85 20.22 -9.20
C PHE A 194 -6.68 20.31 -10.72
N SER A 195 -7.76 20.51 -11.49
CA SER A 195 -7.64 20.87 -12.89
C SER A 195 -7.54 22.39 -13.03
N ASP A 196 -6.55 22.88 -13.77
CA ASP A 196 -6.32 24.31 -14.07
C ASP A 196 -7.37 24.93 -15.02
N CYS A 197 -8.47 24.24 -15.28
CA CYS A 197 -9.44 24.67 -16.27
C CYS A 197 -10.47 25.61 -15.62
N GLU A 198 -10.40 26.91 -15.92
CA GLU A 198 -11.42 27.92 -15.58
C GLU A 198 -12.86 27.53 -16.00
N HIS A 199 -13.03 26.46 -16.78
CA HIS A 199 -14.30 25.90 -17.23
C HIS A 199 -14.54 24.45 -16.74
N ALA A 200 -14.14 24.13 -15.50
CA ALA A 200 -14.17 22.79 -14.91
C ALA A 200 -15.50 22.00 -15.09
N ALA A 201 -16.65 22.67 -15.09
CA ALA A 201 -17.94 21.98 -15.20
C ALA A 201 -18.19 21.30 -16.58
N ALA A 202 -17.60 21.81 -17.66
CA ALA A 202 -17.76 21.25 -19.01
C ALA A 202 -16.71 20.17 -19.35
N THR A 203 -15.59 20.13 -18.63
CA THR A 203 -14.42 19.31 -18.94
C THR A 203 -14.16 18.13 -17.99
N VAL A 204 -14.80 18.06 -16.81
CA VAL A 204 -14.63 16.94 -15.86
C VAL A 204 -15.00 15.57 -16.44
N ASN A 205 -15.95 15.53 -17.38
CA ASN A 205 -16.46 14.27 -17.92
C ASN A 205 -15.39 13.48 -18.69
N ASP A 206 -14.46 14.15 -19.36
CA ASP A 206 -13.44 13.49 -20.18
C ASP A 206 -12.38 12.77 -19.29
N PRO A 207 -11.70 13.44 -18.34
CA PRO A 207 -10.82 12.76 -17.39
C PRO A 207 -11.56 11.73 -16.51
N LEU A 208 -12.83 11.94 -16.17
CA LEU A 208 -13.58 10.99 -15.34
C LEU A 208 -14.00 9.72 -16.12
N ALA A 209 -14.23 9.85 -17.43
CA ALA A 209 -14.57 8.74 -18.32
C ALA A 209 -13.35 7.90 -18.71
N ASP A 210 -12.15 8.49 -18.67
CA ASP A 210 -10.88 7.81 -18.92
C ASP A 210 -10.77 6.51 -18.08
N PRO A 211 -10.60 5.34 -18.72
CA PRO A 211 -10.39 4.07 -18.03
C PRO A 211 -9.23 4.11 -17.04
N GLU A 212 -8.11 4.78 -17.35
CA GLU A 212 -6.94 4.82 -16.46
C GLU A 212 -7.25 5.53 -15.15
N ASN A 213 -8.05 6.60 -15.23
CA ASN A 213 -8.48 7.36 -14.07
C ASN A 213 -9.48 6.62 -13.17
N LYS A 214 -9.93 5.41 -13.55
CA LYS A 214 -10.68 4.53 -12.64
C LYS A 214 -9.78 3.85 -11.62
N HIS A 215 -8.47 3.83 -11.84
CA HIS A 215 -7.47 3.21 -10.97
C HIS A 215 -6.78 4.24 -10.07
N CYS A 216 -7.58 5.13 -9.48
CA CYS A 216 -7.08 6.25 -8.70
C CYS A 216 -6.50 5.81 -7.34
N LEU A 217 -5.21 6.07 -7.17
CA LEU A 217 -4.48 6.01 -5.91
C LEU A 217 -3.78 7.36 -5.74
N VAL A 218 -3.75 7.88 -4.52
CA VAL A 218 -3.17 9.20 -4.23
C VAL A 218 -1.85 9.02 -3.48
N ARG A 219 -0.72 9.40 -4.07
CA ARG A 219 0.61 9.35 -3.45
C ARG A 219 0.78 10.52 -2.48
N LEU A 220 1.22 10.24 -1.26
CA LEU A 220 1.34 11.23 -0.17
C LEU A 220 2.77 11.72 -0.03
N TYR A 221 3.04 12.95 -0.47
CA TYR A 221 4.39 13.52 -0.41
C TYR A 221 4.50 14.54 0.74
N LEU A 222 4.99 14.11 1.92
CA LEU A 222 5.23 15.02 3.05
C LEU A 222 6.59 15.72 2.97
N GLY A 223 7.57 15.14 2.27
CA GLY A 223 8.90 15.70 2.06
C GLY A 223 8.94 16.82 1.02
N LYS A 224 7.88 16.97 0.23
CA LYS A 224 7.77 17.99 -0.81
C LYS A 224 6.58 18.92 -0.59
N ALA A 225 6.89 20.21 -0.44
CA ALA A 225 5.90 21.25 -0.18
C ALA A 225 4.87 21.37 -1.31
N ASP A 226 5.34 21.48 -2.56
CA ASP A 226 4.51 21.66 -3.73
C ASP A 226 5.14 21.01 -4.97
N GLY A 227 4.35 20.81 -6.02
CA GLY A 227 4.78 20.25 -7.28
C GLY A 227 3.72 20.39 -8.35
N GLN A 228 4.08 20.07 -9.58
CA GLN A 228 3.15 20.19 -10.70
C GLN A 228 2.06 19.13 -10.61
N ILE A 229 0.84 19.56 -10.29
CA ILE A 229 -0.37 18.74 -10.40
C ILE A 229 -1.09 19.19 -11.68
N GLY A 230 -1.37 18.26 -12.60
CA GLY A 230 -2.26 18.55 -13.73
C GLY A 230 -1.68 19.33 -14.91
N GLN A 231 -0.35 19.44 -15.06
CA GLN A 231 0.22 19.95 -16.32
C GLN A 231 0.01 18.94 -17.46
N GLY A 232 -0.99 19.22 -18.32
CA GLY A 232 -1.38 18.36 -19.44
C GLY A 232 -2.62 17.52 -19.13
N ARG A 233 -2.62 16.24 -19.51
CA ARG A 233 -3.74 15.34 -19.24
C ARG A 233 -3.67 14.86 -17.79
N LEU A 234 -4.66 15.25 -16.97
CA LEU A 234 -4.73 14.85 -15.58
C LEU A 234 -4.88 13.32 -15.44
N SER A 235 -3.85 12.67 -14.88
CA SER A 235 -3.89 11.27 -14.47
C SER A 235 -4.24 11.18 -12.98
N LEU A 236 -5.25 10.38 -12.67
CA LEU A 236 -5.59 10.00 -11.30
C LEU A 236 -4.88 8.72 -10.86
N ARG A 237 -4.26 7.97 -11.78
CA ARG A 237 -3.35 6.88 -11.41
C ARG A 237 -2.10 7.51 -10.81
N ASN A 238 -1.74 7.08 -9.60
CA ASN A 238 -0.61 7.61 -8.84
C ASN A 238 -0.65 9.14 -8.67
N PHE A 239 -1.85 9.68 -8.40
CA PHE A 239 -2.09 11.11 -8.28
C PHE A 239 -1.21 11.70 -7.17
N PRO A 240 -0.31 12.66 -7.47
CA PRO A 240 0.57 13.23 -6.46
C PRO A 240 -0.21 14.21 -5.57
N LEU A 241 -0.16 14.02 -4.25
CA LEU A 241 -0.68 14.96 -3.28
C LEU A 241 0.45 15.47 -2.39
N TYR A 242 0.83 16.74 -2.62
CA TYR A 242 1.92 17.40 -1.91
C TYR A 242 1.49 17.99 -0.58
N LEU A 243 2.46 18.27 0.30
CA LEU A 243 2.22 18.74 1.66
C LEU A 243 1.32 19.99 1.74
N GLN A 244 1.51 20.98 0.87
CA GLN A 244 0.64 22.16 0.89
C GLN A 244 -0.79 21.81 0.51
N SER A 245 -0.99 20.92 -0.47
CA SER A 245 -2.34 20.45 -0.83
C SER A 245 -3.00 19.71 0.32
N MET A 246 -2.27 18.87 1.05
CA MET A 246 -2.78 18.19 2.25
C MET A 246 -3.19 19.17 3.35
N LYS A 247 -2.39 20.22 3.59
CA LYS A 247 -2.73 21.30 4.53
C LYS A 247 -3.99 22.05 4.11
N HIS A 248 -4.10 22.40 2.83
CA HIS A 248 -5.29 23.08 2.31
C HIS A 248 -6.54 22.22 2.36
N LEU A 249 -6.41 20.88 2.39
CA LEU A 249 -7.51 19.93 2.57
C LEU A 249 -7.79 19.61 4.04
N ASP A 250 -7.05 20.20 4.98
CA ASP A 250 -7.16 19.96 6.43
C ASP A 250 -7.03 18.46 6.78
N MET A 251 -6.09 17.77 6.12
CA MET A 251 -5.73 16.40 6.45
C MET A 251 -4.85 16.37 7.70
N ASP A 252 -4.96 15.32 8.52
CA ASP A 252 -4.11 15.13 9.70
C ASP A 252 -2.69 14.69 9.30
N ILE A 253 -1.91 15.64 8.80
CA ILE A 253 -0.53 15.40 8.35
C ILE A 253 0.38 14.92 9.48
N ASN A 254 0.06 15.22 10.74
CA ASN A 254 0.84 14.79 11.90
C ASN A 254 0.62 13.30 12.16
N GLU A 255 -0.63 12.84 12.14
CA GLU A 255 -0.95 11.41 12.21
C GLU A 255 -0.29 10.64 11.06
N ILE A 256 -0.37 11.17 9.83
CA ILE A 256 0.25 10.56 8.64
C ILE A 256 1.77 10.46 8.80
N ALA A 257 2.43 11.56 9.21
CA ALA A 257 3.89 11.57 9.43
C ALA A 257 4.30 10.55 10.49
N SER A 258 3.59 10.50 11.61
CA SER A 258 3.84 9.53 12.67
C SER A 258 3.67 8.09 12.18
N ALA A 259 2.60 7.81 11.42
CA ALA A 259 2.36 6.49 10.85
C ALA A 259 3.44 6.07 9.84
N MET A 260 3.91 6.99 8.99
CA MET A 260 5.04 6.76 8.08
C MET A 260 6.32 6.43 8.86
N GLY A 261 6.61 7.17 9.93
CA GLY A 261 7.75 6.87 10.81
C GLY A 261 7.67 5.46 11.39
N LYS A 262 6.51 5.05 11.89
CA LYS A 262 6.27 3.68 12.37
C LYS A 262 6.47 2.64 11.27
N ALA A 263 6.01 2.91 10.05
CA ALA A 263 6.17 2.01 8.91
C ALA A 263 7.65 1.79 8.56
N TYR A 264 8.45 2.86 8.50
CA TYR A 264 9.89 2.73 8.30
C TYR A 264 10.57 1.95 9.43
N ALA A 265 10.22 2.21 10.68
CA ALA A 265 10.74 1.44 11.81
C ALA A 265 10.36 -0.06 11.71
N THR A 266 9.15 -0.38 11.26
CA THR A 266 8.73 -1.77 11.03
C THR A 266 9.51 -2.43 9.89
N MET A 267 9.80 -1.72 8.79
CA MET A 267 10.66 -2.26 7.73
C MET A 267 12.09 -2.49 8.22
N HIS A 268 12.70 -1.48 8.85
CA HIS A 268 14.08 -1.51 9.27
C HIS A 268 14.32 -2.53 10.39
N TRP A 269 13.57 -2.42 11.48
CA TRP A 269 13.83 -3.23 12.69
C TRP A 269 12.96 -4.48 12.73
N GLY A 270 11.82 -4.49 12.06
CA GLY A 270 10.91 -5.64 12.04
C GLY A 270 11.24 -6.61 10.91
N ALA A 271 11.37 -6.11 9.68
CA ALA A 271 11.66 -6.92 8.50
C ALA A 271 13.16 -7.02 8.18
N ALA A 272 14.01 -6.16 8.76
CA ALA A 272 15.41 -6.04 8.39
C ALA A 272 15.59 -5.70 6.89
N VAL A 273 14.84 -4.71 6.42
CA VAL A 273 14.79 -4.28 5.02
C VAL A 273 15.05 -2.78 4.91
N THR A 274 15.79 -2.34 3.88
CA THR A 274 16.18 -0.93 3.68
C THR A 274 15.01 0.03 3.44
N GLY A 275 13.93 -0.44 2.80
CA GLY A 275 12.80 0.42 2.43
C GLY A 275 13.12 1.40 1.30
N ASP A 276 14.06 1.09 0.41
CA ASP A 276 14.39 1.93 -0.74
C ASP A 276 13.28 1.92 -1.81
N ASP A 277 13.00 3.08 -2.39
CA ASP A 277 11.99 3.33 -3.42
C ASP A 277 10.54 2.93 -3.05
N VAL A 278 10.22 2.86 -1.76
CA VAL A 278 8.86 2.51 -1.30
C VAL A 278 7.89 3.68 -1.45
N GLU A 279 6.64 3.37 -1.76
CA GLU A 279 5.61 4.37 -1.97
C GLU A 279 4.50 4.30 -0.91
N PHE A 280 4.04 5.47 -0.48
CA PHE A 280 2.88 5.63 0.39
C PHE A 280 1.68 6.18 -0.38
N VAL A 281 0.61 5.41 -0.45
CA VAL A 281 -0.59 5.77 -1.21
C VAL A 281 -1.87 5.70 -0.38
N LEU A 282 -2.78 6.65 -0.59
CA LEU A 282 -4.17 6.52 -0.22
C LEU A 282 -4.92 5.70 -1.26
N GLY A 283 -5.65 4.71 -0.76
CA GLY A 283 -6.61 3.92 -1.51
C GLY A 283 -7.74 3.50 -0.60
N THR A 284 -8.39 2.41 -0.96
CA THR A 284 -9.45 1.82 -0.14
C THR A 284 -9.36 0.30 -0.08
N SER A 285 -9.97 -0.28 0.95
CA SER A 285 -10.28 -1.70 1.05
C SER A 285 -11.78 -1.93 1.17
N THR A 286 -12.21 -3.19 1.05
CA THR A 286 -13.56 -3.58 1.47
C THR A 286 -13.62 -3.59 3.00
N ALA A 287 -14.71 -3.10 3.59
CA ALA A 287 -14.97 -3.34 5.00
C ALA A 287 -15.04 -4.87 5.23
N GLN A 288 -14.14 -5.41 6.07
CA GLN A 288 -14.22 -6.82 6.44
C GLN A 288 -15.40 -6.99 7.41
N ASN A 289 -16.38 -7.83 7.04
CA ASN A 289 -17.35 -8.31 8.00
C ASN A 289 -16.63 -9.32 8.92
N GLU A 290 -16.23 -8.88 10.11
CA GLU A 290 -15.50 -9.65 11.13
C GLU A 290 -16.20 -10.98 11.53
N ARG A 291 -17.47 -11.15 11.17
CA ARG A 291 -18.29 -12.31 11.59
C ARG A 291 -18.15 -13.55 10.70
N ALA A 292 -17.42 -13.50 9.60
CA ALA A 292 -17.16 -14.70 8.80
C ALA A 292 -15.90 -14.52 7.94
N GLU A 293 -14.85 -15.28 8.26
CA GLU A 293 -13.67 -15.47 7.40
C GLU A 293 -14.02 -16.02 6.00
N ALA A 294 -15.25 -16.52 5.83
CA ALA A 294 -15.84 -16.97 4.56
C ALA A 294 -16.79 -15.94 3.90
N ALA A 295 -16.98 -14.74 4.47
CA ALA A 295 -17.88 -13.74 3.89
C ALA A 295 -17.34 -13.18 2.57
N LEU A 296 -18.25 -12.93 1.63
CA LEU A 296 -17.94 -12.27 0.37
C LEU A 296 -17.38 -10.86 0.65
N PRO A 297 -16.34 -10.39 -0.07
CA PRO A 297 -15.82 -9.05 0.14
C PRO A 297 -16.90 -8.01 -0.18
N ASP A 298 -17.10 -7.06 0.72
CA ASP A 298 -18.09 -6.00 0.57
C ASP A 298 -17.49 -4.81 -0.20
N PHE A 299 -17.76 -4.77 -1.50
CA PHE A 299 -17.31 -3.67 -2.35
C PHE A 299 -18.21 -2.44 -2.31
N GLN A 300 -19.32 -2.49 -1.57
CA GLN A 300 -20.19 -1.33 -1.36
C GLN A 300 -19.62 -0.44 -0.27
N HIS A 301 -19.11 -1.01 0.82
CA HIS A 301 -18.51 -0.27 1.93
C HIS A 301 -16.99 -0.20 1.77
N ARG A 302 -16.50 0.98 1.39
CA ARG A 302 -15.09 1.21 1.03
C ARG A 302 -14.40 2.03 2.10
N VAL A 303 -13.44 1.42 2.78
CA VAL A 303 -12.70 2.05 3.88
C VAL A 303 -11.45 2.71 3.33
N THR A 304 -11.26 4.00 3.57
CA THR A 304 -10.03 4.73 3.21
C THR A 304 -8.89 4.37 4.14
N GLY A 305 -7.72 4.08 3.57
CA GLY A 305 -6.50 3.77 4.32
C GLY A 305 -5.25 4.14 3.53
N ILE A 306 -4.12 4.22 4.25
CA ILE A 306 -2.79 4.38 3.65
C ILE A 306 -2.18 3.01 3.45
N TYR A 307 -1.55 2.82 2.29
CA TYR A 307 -0.89 1.60 1.91
C TYR A 307 0.56 1.87 1.56
N LEU A 308 1.43 0.97 2.00
CA LEU A 308 2.84 0.91 1.64
C LEU A 308 3.03 -0.13 0.54
N LEU A 309 3.71 0.24 -0.54
CA LEU A 309 3.96 -0.61 -1.71
C LEU A 309 5.30 -0.26 -2.40
N ASP A 310 5.59 -0.97 -3.49
CA ASP A 310 6.84 -0.94 -4.27
C ASP A 310 8.07 -1.36 -3.46
N PHE A 311 8.27 -2.68 -3.32
CA PHE A 311 9.41 -3.24 -2.59
C PHE A 311 10.53 -3.68 -3.54
N GLY A 312 10.53 -3.17 -4.78
CA GLY A 312 11.39 -3.66 -5.86
C GLY A 312 12.86 -3.32 -5.68
N GLN A 313 13.17 -2.18 -5.05
CA GLN A 313 14.56 -1.74 -4.75
C GLN A 313 14.97 -2.00 -3.30
N CYS A 314 14.07 -2.54 -2.48
CA CYS A 314 14.39 -2.93 -1.11
C CYS A 314 15.50 -3.99 -1.06
N GLU A 315 16.37 -3.90 -0.07
CA GLU A 315 17.42 -4.89 0.18
C GLU A 315 17.34 -5.38 1.63
N THR A 316 17.80 -6.61 1.87
CA THR A 316 17.91 -7.15 3.22
C THR A 316 19.12 -6.56 3.94
N VAL A 317 18.99 -6.35 5.25
CA VAL A 317 20.05 -5.81 6.10
C VAL A 317 20.35 -6.82 7.19
N ASP A 318 21.63 -7.19 7.34
CA ASP A 318 22.07 -8.08 8.40
C ASP A 318 22.20 -7.31 9.72
N LEU A 319 21.21 -7.47 10.60
CA LEU A 319 21.20 -6.83 11.92
C LEU A 319 22.24 -7.41 12.90
N THR A 320 23.04 -8.40 12.50
CA THR A 320 24.18 -8.86 13.30
C THR A 320 25.43 -8.02 13.08
N GLN A 321 25.43 -7.15 12.07
CA GLN A 321 26.52 -6.22 11.79
C GLN A 321 26.59 -5.08 12.81
N GLU A 322 27.73 -4.37 12.79
CA GLU A 322 27.95 -3.20 13.64
C GLU A 322 26.92 -2.08 13.35
N PRO A 323 26.51 -1.31 14.37
CA PRO A 323 25.51 -0.25 14.24
C PRO A 323 25.74 0.71 13.10
N GLU A 324 26.99 1.13 12.85
CA GLU A 324 27.31 2.09 11.81
C GLU A 324 26.95 1.56 10.40
N VAL A 325 27.13 0.27 10.15
CA VAL A 325 26.82 -0.37 8.86
C VAL A 325 25.30 -0.46 8.66
N VAL A 326 24.60 -0.91 9.70
CA VAL A 326 23.13 -1.05 9.69
C VAL A 326 22.47 0.33 9.55
N TYR A 327 22.92 1.30 10.33
CA TYR A 327 22.41 2.67 10.29
C TYR A 327 22.65 3.30 8.94
N GLN A 328 23.84 3.12 8.34
CA GLN A 328 24.14 3.62 7.01
C GLN A 328 23.20 3.05 5.95
N ALA A 329 22.92 1.74 5.98
CA ALA A 329 22.00 1.12 5.03
C ALA A 329 20.59 1.73 5.11
N PHE A 330 20.07 1.90 6.33
CA PHE A 330 18.73 2.47 6.55
C PHE A 330 18.64 3.96 6.24
N LYS A 331 19.56 4.78 6.76
CA LYS A 331 19.51 6.24 6.54
C LYS A 331 19.77 6.63 5.10
N ALA A 332 20.63 5.90 4.38
CA ALA A 332 20.85 6.12 2.94
C ALA A 332 19.58 5.89 2.13
N ALA A 333 18.88 4.77 2.34
CA ALA A 333 17.62 4.48 1.66
C ALA A 333 16.53 5.52 1.96
N MET A 334 16.53 6.12 3.15
CA MET A 334 15.55 7.15 3.51
C MET A 334 15.78 8.52 2.83
N VAL A 335 17.01 8.86 2.44
CA VAL A 335 17.32 10.19 1.86
C VAL A 335 17.56 10.16 0.35
N LEU A 336 17.85 8.99 -0.22
CA LEU A 336 18.09 8.83 -1.65
C LEU A 336 16.79 8.61 -2.44
N GLY A 337 16.86 8.79 -3.76
CA GLY A 337 15.76 8.49 -4.67
C GLY A 337 14.48 9.27 -4.37
N ASP A 338 13.34 8.61 -4.57
CA ASP A 338 12.01 9.20 -4.35
C ASP A 338 11.60 9.20 -2.87
N ASN A 339 12.30 8.46 -1.99
CA ASN A 339 12.01 8.40 -0.56
C ASN A 339 12.02 9.78 0.13
N GLN A 340 12.93 10.67 -0.30
CA GLN A 340 12.99 12.05 0.17
C GLN A 340 11.70 12.85 -0.11
N LEU A 341 10.88 12.44 -1.08
CA LEU A 341 9.61 13.09 -1.39
C LEU A 341 8.53 12.72 -0.36
N PHE A 342 8.64 11.54 0.26
CA PHE A 342 7.67 11.04 1.23
C PHE A 342 8.00 11.48 2.66
N ILE A 343 9.28 11.48 3.04
CA ILE A 343 9.71 11.77 4.41
C ILE A 343 9.80 13.29 4.64
N PRO A 344 9.13 13.86 5.67
CA PRO A 344 9.28 15.28 6.01
C PRO A 344 10.75 15.63 6.30
N HIS A 345 11.26 16.70 5.73
CA HIS A 345 12.65 17.11 5.99
C HIS A 345 12.75 17.88 7.31
N TYR A 346 13.74 17.56 8.16
CA TYR A 346 13.90 18.14 9.51
C TYR A 346 14.20 19.65 9.49
N LEU A 347 15.00 20.17 8.54
CA LEU A 347 15.15 21.63 8.35
C LEU A 347 13.94 22.33 7.71
N LYS A 348 13.33 21.76 6.66
CA LYS A 348 12.26 22.42 5.91
C LYS A 348 10.92 22.40 6.66
N THR A 349 10.67 21.33 7.41
CA THR A 349 9.40 21.06 8.12
C THR A 349 9.66 20.44 9.50
N PRO A 350 10.37 21.13 10.42
CA PRO A 350 10.85 20.56 11.68
C PRO A 350 9.74 19.98 12.56
N ALA A 351 8.60 20.66 12.68
CA ALA A 351 7.48 20.19 13.48
C ALA A 351 6.87 18.89 12.92
N LEU A 352 6.77 18.77 11.59
CA LEU A 352 6.22 17.58 10.94
C LEU A 352 7.21 16.41 11.00
N PHE A 353 8.49 16.69 10.82
CA PHE A 353 9.54 15.70 11.01
C PHE A 353 9.60 15.20 12.45
N ALA A 354 9.36 16.06 13.46
CA ALA A 354 9.30 15.63 14.85
C ALA A 354 8.21 14.57 15.08
N GLU A 355 7.05 14.66 14.42
CA GLU A 355 6.01 13.62 14.50
C GLU A 355 6.43 12.32 13.78
N PHE A 356 7.10 12.43 12.64
CA PHE A 356 7.72 11.28 11.96
C PHE A 356 8.74 10.58 12.86
N LYS A 357 9.72 11.33 13.38
CA LYS A 357 10.77 10.85 14.30
C LYS A 357 10.16 10.18 15.52
N LYS A 358 9.17 10.82 16.14
CA LYS A 358 8.43 10.25 17.27
C LYS A 358 7.78 8.90 16.92
N GLY A 359 7.09 8.82 15.78
CA GLY A 359 6.48 7.56 15.32
C GLY A 359 7.52 6.46 15.10
N TYR A 360 8.62 6.78 14.42
CA TYR A 360 9.71 5.86 14.17
C TYR A 360 10.38 5.39 15.46
N THR A 361 10.77 6.30 16.35
CA THR A 361 11.43 5.97 17.61
C THR A 361 10.53 5.12 18.51
N GLN A 362 9.24 5.43 18.60
CA GLN A 362 8.29 4.64 19.39
C GLN A 362 8.17 3.21 18.88
N ALA A 363 7.93 3.03 17.57
CA ALA A 363 7.83 1.71 16.99
C ALA A 363 9.15 0.94 17.04
N GLY A 364 10.26 1.60 16.72
CA GLY A 364 11.59 1.01 16.73
C GLY A 364 11.98 0.50 18.12
N ASN A 365 11.76 1.28 19.18
CA ASN A 365 12.04 0.82 20.55
C ASN A 365 11.21 -0.42 20.94
N ILE A 366 9.93 -0.48 20.55
CA ILE A 366 9.09 -1.66 20.79
C ILE A 366 9.65 -2.88 20.07
N ILE A 367 10.01 -2.74 18.80
CA ILE A 367 10.51 -3.83 17.97
C ILE A 367 11.89 -4.30 18.44
N LEU A 368 12.80 -3.39 18.77
CA LEU A 368 14.12 -3.72 19.29
C LEU A 368 14.01 -4.52 20.59
N ALA A 369 13.15 -4.09 21.52
CA ALA A 369 12.92 -4.80 22.77
C ALA A 369 12.37 -6.23 22.55
N GLU A 370 11.40 -6.39 21.66
CA GLU A 370 10.83 -7.70 21.34
C GLU A 370 11.89 -8.63 20.70
N ARG A 371 12.79 -8.06 19.88
CA ARG A 371 13.89 -8.77 19.23
C ARG A 371 15.16 -8.91 20.09
N LYS A 372 15.20 -8.32 21.29
CA LYS A 372 16.36 -8.28 22.20
C LYS A 372 17.59 -7.62 21.57
N LEU A 373 17.36 -6.52 20.85
CA LEU A 373 18.38 -5.76 20.12
C LEU A 373 18.62 -4.37 20.71
N GLU A 374 17.95 -4.01 21.80
CA GLU A 374 18.00 -2.70 22.46
C GLU A 374 19.37 -2.37 23.09
N THR A 375 20.23 -3.38 23.30
CA THR A 375 21.61 -3.16 23.76
C THR A 375 22.59 -2.92 22.61
N GLN A 376 22.19 -3.24 21.37
CA GLN A 376 23.02 -3.10 20.18
C GLN A 376 22.67 -1.85 19.40
N PHE A 377 21.37 -1.52 19.30
CA PHE A 377 20.89 -0.36 18.54
C PHE A 377 20.10 0.60 19.43
N SER A 378 20.24 1.89 19.13
CA SER A 378 19.60 3.01 19.82
C SER A 378 18.83 3.85 18.80
N MET A 379 17.52 4.00 19.02
CA MET A 379 16.68 4.84 18.15
C MET A 379 17.01 6.33 18.26
N ALA A 380 17.58 6.76 19.40
CA ALA A 380 18.04 8.13 19.56
C ALA A 380 19.26 8.40 18.69
N ASP A 381 20.25 7.50 18.75
CA ASP A 381 21.51 7.61 18.02
C ASP A 381 21.24 7.52 16.50
N PHE A 382 20.44 6.53 16.07
CA PHE A 382 20.04 6.40 14.67
C PHE A 382 19.40 7.68 14.13
N MET A 383 18.47 8.29 14.88
CA MET A 383 17.78 9.49 14.42
C MET A 383 18.67 10.72 14.42
N GLN A 384 19.61 10.82 15.36
CA GLN A 384 20.61 11.88 15.33
C GLN A 384 21.49 11.74 14.09
N GLU A 385 22.00 10.53 13.82
CA GLU A 385 22.80 10.27 12.62
C GLU A 385 22.03 10.46 11.32
N TYR A 386 20.73 10.17 11.30
CA TYR A 386 19.87 10.45 10.16
C TYR A 386 19.74 11.95 9.90
N GLU A 387 19.52 12.76 10.94
CA GLU A 387 19.44 14.23 10.81
C GLU A 387 20.75 14.81 10.29
N GLU A 388 21.88 14.38 10.85
CA GLU A 388 23.23 14.79 10.39
C GLU A 388 23.48 14.36 8.94
N TYR A 389 23.07 13.15 8.56
CA TYR A 389 23.24 12.66 7.19
C TYR A 389 22.32 13.39 6.19
N ALA A 390 21.11 13.73 6.59
CA ALA A 390 20.14 14.43 5.76
C ALA A 390 20.51 15.92 5.52
N GLU A 391 21.39 16.52 6.32
CA GLU A 391 21.92 17.88 6.11
C GLU A 391 22.50 18.07 4.69
N ASP A 392 23.15 17.02 4.19
CA ASP A 392 23.83 17.05 2.89
C ASP A 392 22.88 16.95 1.69
N PHE A 393 21.58 16.72 1.91
CA PHE A 393 20.58 16.42 0.87
C PHE A 393 19.43 17.44 0.81
N LEU A 394 19.77 18.74 0.83
CA LEU A 394 18.83 19.87 0.79
C LEU A 394 18.27 20.22 -0.59
#